data_AF-A0A7J9KXQ5-F1
#
_entry.id   AF-A0A7J9KXQ5-F1
#
_cell.length_a   1.000
_cell.length_b   1.000
_cell.length_c   1.000
_cell.angle_alpha   90.00
_cell.angle_beta   90.00
_cell.angle_gamma   90.00
#
_symmetry.space_group_name_H-M   'P 1'
#
loop_
_entity.id
_entity.type
_entity.pdbx_description
1 polymer ?
#
loop_
_entity_poly.entity_id
_entity_poly.type
_entity_poly.pdbx_seq_one_letter_code
_entity_poly.pdbx_strand_id
1 'polypeptide(L)'
;MAFSANLGGWIADTLVSKGLSVTTVRKIMQSIGFLGPAFFLTQLSHVNSPAMAVLCMACSQGTDAFSQSGLYSNHQDIAPRYSGVLLGLSNTAGVLAGVFGTAATGYILQHGSWDNVFEVSVGLYLVGTVVWNLFSTGEKILD
;
A
#
# COMPACT_ATOMS: atom_id res chain seq x y z
N MET A 1 -0.68 11.35 6.09
CA MET A 1 0.40 10.70 5.32
C MET A 1 1.78 10.96 5.91
N ALA A 2 2.33 12.19 5.91
CA ALA A 2 3.71 12.44 6.36
C ALA A 2 4.02 11.92 7.79
N PHE A 3 3.14 12.20 8.75
CA PHE A 3 3.29 11.67 10.12
C PHE A 3 3.30 10.14 10.16
N SER A 4 2.31 9.50 9.53
CA SER A 4 2.17 8.03 9.49
C SER A 4 3.35 7.35 8.78
N ALA A 5 3.90 7.96 7.72
CA ALA A 5 5.07 7.43 7.02
C ALA A 5 6.33 7.46 7.91
N ASN A 6 6.56 8.56 8.63
CA ASN A 6 7.68 8.64 9.58
C ASN A 6 7.51 7.65 10.74
N LEU A 7 6.28 7.49 11.25
CA LEU A 7 5.98 6.49 12.27
C LEU A 7 6.23 5.07 11.75
N GLY A 8 5.78 4.76 10.53
CA GLY A 8 6.04 3.47 9.89
C GLY A 8 7.53 3.19 9.73
N GLY A 9 8.32 4.19 9.35
CA GLY A 9 9.78 4.09 9.25
C GLY A 9 10.42 3.79 10.60
N TRP A 10 10.05 4.56 11.63
CA TRP A 10 10.55 4.34 13.00
C TRP A 10 10.20 2.94 13.53
N ILE A 11 8.98 2.46 13.29
CA ILE A 11 8.58 1.09 13.67
C ILE A 11 9.41 0.06 12.90
N ALA A 12 9.59 0.24 11.59
CA ALA A 12 10.38 -0.67 10.76
C ALA A 12 11.83 -0.77 11.24
N ASP A 13 12.49 0.37 11.47
CA ASP A 13 13.87 0.42 11.96
C ASP A 13 14.00 -0.20 13.36
N THR A 14 12.99 0.00 14.21
CA THR A 14 12.93 -0.63 15.54
C THR A 14 12.79 -2.15 15.44
N LEU A 15 12.01 -2.67 14.50
CA LEU A 15 11.86 -4.12 14.31
C LEU A 15 13.14 -4.75 13.76
N VAL A 16 13.79 -4.10 12.80
CA VAL A 16 15.08 -4.55 12.25
C VAL A 16 16.16 -4.56 13.35
N SER A 17 16.26 -3.49 14.15
CA SER A 17 17.23 -3.41 15.26
C SER A 17 16.98 -4.43 16.37
N LYS A 18 15.74 -4.92 16.53
CA LYS A 18 15.39 -6.04 17.41
C LYS A 18 15.70 -7.42 16.83
N GLY A 19 16.29 -7.50 15.64
CA GLY A 19 16.75 -8.73 15.02
C GLY A 19 15.75 -9.42 14.09
N LEU A 20 14.63 -8.78 13.73
CA LEU A 20 13.77 -9.30 12.67
C LEU A 20 14.47 -9.11 11.31
N SER A 21 14.29 -10.09 10.41
CA SER A 21 14.82 -9.97 9.05
C SER A 21 14.17 -8.80 8.30
N VAL A 22 14.94 -8.14 7.42
CA VAL A 22 14.44 -7.05 6.58
C VAL A 22 13.23 -7.52 5.77
N THR A 23 13.30 -8.70 5.16
CA THR A 23 12.17 -9.32 4.44
C THR A 23 10.90 -9.38 5.27
N THR A 24 10.98 -9.86 6.51
CA THR A 24 9.83 -9.96 7.42
C THR A 24 9.27 -8.57 7.73
N VAL A 25 10.14 -7.60 8.01
CA VAL A 25 9.71 -6.22 8.31
C VAL A 25 9.02 -5.59 7.11
N ARG A 26 9.58 -5.72 5.89
CA ARG A 26 8.94 -5.19 4.66
C ARG A 26 7.59 -5.85 4.39
N LYS A 27 7.45 -7.16 4.62
CA LYS A 27 6.17 -7.88 4.52
C LYS A 27 5.14 -7.37 5.52
N ILE A 28 5.52 -7.16 6.78
CA ILE A 28 4.63 -6.62 7.81
C ILE A 28 4.17 -5.21 7.43
N MET A 29 5.11 -4.31 7.10
CA MET A 29 4.80 -2.92 6.76
C MET A 29 3.89 -2.82 5.55
N GLN A 30 4.17 -3.59 4.49
CA GLN A 30 3.33 -3.59 3.30
C GLN A 30 1.95 -4.20 3.56
N SER A 31 1.86 -5.24 4.41
CA SER A 31 0.57 -5.83 4.78
C SER A 31 -0.29 -4.83 5.55
N ILE A 32 0.29 -4.02 6.44
CA ILE A 32 -0.43 -2.90 7.09
C ILE A 32 -0.87 -1.87 6.02
N GLY A 33 0.04 -1.56 5.10
CA GLY A 33 -0.20 -0.64 3.98
C GLY A 33 -1.33 -1.05 3.03
N PHE A 34 -1.67 -2.34 2.95
CA PHE A 34 -2.75 -2.83 2.08
C PHE A 34 -4.00 -3.29 2.83
N LEU A 35 -3.85 -4.01 3.94
CA LEU A 35 -4.98 -4.48 4.74
C LEU A 35 -5.65 -3.34 5.51
N GLY A 36 -4.90 -2.32 5.91
CA GLY A 36 -5.43 -1.13 6.56
C GLY A 36 -6.43 -0.39 5.66
N PRO A 37 -6.03 0.05 4.45
CA PRO A 37 -6.95 0.66 3.49
C PRO A 37 -8.12 -0.24 3.15
N ALA A 38 -7.88 -1.54 2.91
CA ALA A 38 -8.95 -2.49 2.61
C ALA A 38 -10.02 -2.54 3.72
N PHE A 39 -9.61 -2.57 4.98
CA PHE A 39 -10.52 -2.54 6.12
C PHE A 39 -11.32 -1.23 6.16
N PHE A 40 -10.65 -0.07 6.09
CA PHE A 40 -11.32 1.22 6.21
C PHE A 40 -12.24 1.54 5.03
N LEU A 41 -11.88 1.13 3.80
CA LEU A 41 -12.74 1.27 2.63
C LEU A 41 -13.97 0.37 2.71
N THR A 42 -13.83 -0.84 3.27
CA THR A 42 -15.00 -1.71 3.54
C THR A 42 -15.94 -1.06 4.56
N GLN A 43 -15.39 -0.43 5.61
CA GLN A 43 -16.21 0.28 6.59
C GLN A 43 -16.87 1.53 6.02
N LEU A 44 -16.19 2.23 5.11
CA LEU A 44 -16.67 3.47 4.49
C LEU A 44 -18.03 3.30 3.81
N SER A 45 -18.29 2.16 3.14
CA SER A 45 -19.58 1.84 2.51
C SER A 45 -20.75 1.71 3.50
N HIS A 46 -20.47 1.52 4.79
CA HIS A 46 -21.47 1.36 5.84
C HIS A 46 -21.74 2.64 6.64
N VAL A 47 -21.04 3.73 6.31
CA VAL A 47 -21.06 4.97 7.08
C VAL A 47 -22.00 6.01 6.46
N ASN A 48 -22.95 6.49 7.26
CA ASN A 48 -23.94 7.49 6.82
C ASN A 48 -23.63 8.93 7.27
N SER A 49 -22.57 9.15 8.07
CA SER A 49 -22.18 10.49 8.54
C SER A 49 -20.96 10.99 7.77
N PRO A 50 -20.99 12.22 7.21
CA PRO A 50 -19.84 12.81 6.54
C PRO A 50 -18.58 12.85 7.40
N ALA A 51 -18.71 13.11 8.70
CA ALA A 51 -17.58 13.15 9.62
C ALA A 51 -16.90 11.77 9.75
N MET A 52 -17.70 10.71 9.88
CA MET A 52 -17.18 9.35 9.97
C MET A 52 -16.59 8.88 8.62
N ALA A 53 -17.15 9.31 7.50
CA ALA A 53 -16.64 8.99 6.16
C ALA A 53 -15.25 9.61 5.95
N VAL A 54 -15.09 10.89 6.32
CA VAL A 54 -13.78 11.57 6.28
C VAL A 54 -12.78 10.90 7.21
N LEU A 55 -13.19 10.49 8.41
CA LEU A 55 -12.32 9.74 9.32
C LEU A 55 -11.87 8.40 8.72
N CYS A 56 -12.77 7.63 8.12
CA CYS A 56 -12.42 6.37 7.47
C CYS A 56 -11.45 6.58 6.31
N MET A 57 -11.69 7.58 5.45
CA MET A 57 -10.76 7.93 4.37
C MET A 57 -9.38 8.37 4.91
N ALA A 58 -9.36 9.18 5.98
CA ALA A 58 -8.12 9.63 6.60
C ALA A 58 -7.33 8.46 7.21
N CYS A 59 -8.01 7.52 7.88
CA CYS A 59 -7.40 6.32 8.44
C CYS A 59 -6.90 5.35 7.34
N SER A 60 -7.67 5.20 6.26
CA SER A 60 -7.25 4.47 5.06
C SER A 60 -5.92 5.04 4.55
N GLN A 61 -5.86 6.35 4.29
CA GLN A 61 -4.63 6.96 3.78
C GLN A 61 -3.49 7.02 4.80
N GLY A 62 -3.82 7.01 6.10
CA GLY A 62 -2.84 6.90 7.18
C GLY A 62 -2.16 5.54 7.23
N THR A 63 -2.92 4.46 7.02
CA THR A 63 -2.38 3.10 6.99
C THR A 63 -1.64 2.81 5.68
N ASP A 64 -2.15 3.27 4.53
CA ASP A 64 -1.45 3.18 3.24
C ASP A 64 -0.02 3.75 3.28
N ALA A 65 0.20 4.80 4.07
CA ALA A 65 1.52 5.42 4.23
C ALA A 65 2.61 4.45 4.74
N PHE A 66 2.25 3.32 5.36
CA PHE A 66 3.21 2.29 5.77
C PHE A 66 3.86 1.58 4.57
N SER A 67 3.25 1.65 3.38
CA SER A 67 3.85 1.19 2.13
C SER A 67 5.18 1.91 1.81
N GLN A 68 5.42 3.11 2.35
CA GLN A 68 6.71 3.80 2.25
C GLN A 68 7.84 2.99 2.89
N SER A 69 7.57 2.37 4.04
CA SER A 69 8.52 1.52 4.78
C SER A 69 8.48 0.04 4.34
N GLY A 70 7.46 -0.34 3.56
CA GLY A 70 7.33 -1.63 2.90
C GLY A 70 7.96 -1.60 1.51
N LEU A 71 7.16 -1.28 0.49
CA LEU A 71 7.54 -1.25 -0.92
C LEU A 71 8.74 -0.33 -1.24
N TYR A 72 8.69 0.93 -0.82
CA TYR A 72 9.65 1.93 -1.33
C TYR A 72 11.07 1.68 -0.80
N SER A 73 11.21 1.31 0.47
CA SER A 73 12.51 0.88 1.02
C SER A 73 13.02 -0.43 0.40
N ASN A 74 12.12 -1.35 0.03
CA ASN A 74 12.52 -2.68 -0.46
C ASN A 74 13.37 -2.66 -1.74
N HIS A 75 13.21 -1.64 -2.59
CA HIS A 75 14.00 -1.50 -3.81
C HIS A 75 15.50 -1.30 -3.51
N GLN A 76 15.80 -0.54 -2.45
CA GLN A 76 17.17 -0.32 -1.99
C GLN A 76 17.75 -1.57 -1.32
N ASP A 77 16.91 -2.32 -0.59
CA ASP A 77 17.32 -3.56 0.07
C ASP A 77 17.72 -4.65 -0.96
N ILE A 78 16.94 -4.80 -2.05
CA ILE A 78 17.16 -5.84 -3.07
C ILE A 78 18.32 -5.49 -4.02
N ALA A 79 18.42 -4.24 -4.48
CA ALA A 79 19.38 -3.83 -5.49
C ALA A 79 19.88 -2.39 -5.24
N PRO A 80 20.81 -2.18 -4.30
CA PRO A 80 21.27 -0.85 -3.91
C PRO A 80 21.70 0.02 -5.09
N ARG A 81 22.49 -0.54 -6.02
CA ARG A 81 23.03 0.16 -7.19
C ARG A 81 21.98 0.47 -8.27
N TYR A 82 20.94 -0.34 -8.38
CA TYR A 82 19.88 -0.21 -9.38
C TYR A 82 18.53 0.24 -8.77
N SER A 83 18.53 0.62 -7.51
CA SER A 83 17.33 0.97 -6.74
C SER A 83 16.49 2.05 -7.41
N GLY A 84 17.15 3.07 -7.98
CA GLY A 84 16.48 4.12 -8.76
C GLY A 84 15.81 3.61 -10.04
N VAL A 85 16.42 2.63 -10.73
CA VAL A 85 15.84 2.02 -11.94
C VAL A 85 14.64 1.16 -11.55
N LEU A 86 14.77 0.33 -10.52
CA LEU A 86 13.65 -0.49 -10.04
C LEU A 86 12.48 0.39 -9.57
N LEU A 87 12.76 1.46 -8.84
CA LEU A 87 11.75 2.43 -8.40
C LEU A 87 11.09 3.13 -9.60
N GLY A 88 11.86 3.49 -10.63
CA GLY A 88 11.33 4.09 -11.84
C GLY A 88 10.38 3.15 -12.59
N LEU A 89 10.74 1.87 -12.72
CA LEU A 89 9.90 0.85 -13.34
C LEU A 89 8.60 0.62 -12.55
N SER A 90 8.69 0.46 -11.23
CA SER A 90 7.52 0.25 -10.38
C SER A 90 6.61 1.48 -10.33
N ASN A 91 7.18 2.69 -10.29
CA ASN A 91 6.42 3.93 -10.36
C ASN A 91 5.70 4.09 -11.70
N THR A 92 6.36 3.75 -12.81
CA THR A 92 5.73 3.76 -14.15
C THR A 92 4.52 2.84 -14.20
N ALA A 93 4.66 1.60 -13.70
CA ALA A 93 3.54 0.66 -13.60
C ALA A 93 2.42 1.22 -12.70
N GLY A 94 2.76 1.86 -11.57
CA GLY A 94 1.81 2.50 -10.67
C GLY A 94 1.04 3.66 -11.32
N VAL A 95 1.72 4.51 -12.10
CA VAL A 95 1.08 5.61 -12.84
C VAL A 95 0.12 5.07 -13.89
N LEU A 96 0.53 4.06 -14.67
CA LEU A 96 -0.36 3.41 -15.64
C LEU A 96 -1.59 2.81 -14.96
N ALA A 97 -1.41 2.12 -13.84
CA ALA A 97 -2.52 1.59 -13.05
C ALA A 97 -3.45 2.71 -12.56
N GLY A 98 -2.92 3.88 -12.17
CA GLY A 98 -3.72 5.05 -11.80
C GLY A 98 -4.54 5.63 -12.96
N VAL A 99 -3.96 5.70 -14.17
CA VAL A 99 -4.66 6.14 -15.38
C VAL A 99 -5.83 5.20 -15.70
N PHE A 100 -5.58 3.89 -15.75
CA PHE A 100 -6.64 2.91 -16.00
C PHE A 100 -7.66 2.85 -14.86
N GLY A 101 -7.22 2.97 -13.61
CA GLY A 101 -8.06 2.99 -12.43
C GLY A 101 -9.04 4.18 -12.42
N THR A 102 -8.59 5.35 -12.88
CA THR A 102 -9.46 6.53 -13.02
C THR A 102 -10.53 6.32 -14.08
N ALA A 103 -10.15 5.78 -15.25
CA ALA A 103 -11.11 5.46 -16.31
C ALA A 103 -12.12 4.38 -15.87
N ALA A 104 -11.64 3.33 -15.20
CA ALA A 104 -12.48 2.27 -14.66
C ALA A 104 -13.45 2.80 -13.59
N THR A 105 -12.98 3.67 -12.68
CA THR A 105 -13.83 4.33 -11.68
C THR A 105 -14.95 5.14 -12.33
N GLY A 106 -14.62 5.92 -13.36
CA GLY A 106 -15.62 6.68 -14.13
C GLY A 106 -16.66 5.77 -14.79
N TYR A 107 -16.24 4.65 -15.39
CA TYR A 107 -17.15 3.68 -16.00
C TYR A 107 -18.06 2.99 -14.96
N ILE A 108 -17.51 2.61 -13.80
CA ILE A 108 -18.27 2.00 -12.70
C ILE A 108 -19.34 2.98 -12.20
N LEU A 109 -18.99 4.25 -11.99
CA LEU A 109 -19.91 5.27 -11.49
C LEU A 109 -21.02 5.66 -12.50
N GLN A 110 -20.82 5.42 -13.80
CA GLN A 110 -21.90 5.60 -14.78
C GLN A 110 -23.00 4.54 -14.64
N HIS A 111 -22.68 3.36 -14.09
CA HIS A 111 -23.59 2.20 -14.04
C HIS A 111 -23.86 1.70 -12.61
N GLY A 112 -23.26 2.31 -11.60
CA GLY A 112 -23.24 1.82 -10.23
C GLY A 112 -22.95 2.91 -9.20
N SER A 113 -22.51 2.50 -8.01
CA SER A 113 -22.25 3.40 -6.87
C SER A 113 -20.76 3.44 -6.51
N TRP A 114 -20.42 4.32 -5.57
CA TRP A 114 -19.09 4.37 -4.95
C TRP A 114 -18.74 3.08 -4.20
N ASP A 115 -19.73 2.35 -3.69
CA ASP A 115 -19.48 1.07 -3.00
C ASP A 115 -18.84 0.06 -3.94
N ASN A 116 -19.30 -0.02 -5.20
CA ASN A 116 -18.70 -0.88 -6.22
C ASN A 116 -17.23 -0.51 -6.50
N VAL A 117 -16.90 0.79 -6.47
CA VAL A 117 -15.51 1.27 -6.64
C VAL A 117 -14.65 0.83 -5.46
N PHE A 118 -15.18 0.95 -4.24
CA PHE A 118 -14.48 0.53 -3.03
C PHE A 118 -14.29 -0.99 -2.98
N GLU A 119 -15.29 -1.79 -3.36
CA GLU A 119 -15.18 -3.25 -3.44
C GLU A 119 -14.07 -3.70 -4.39
N VAL A 120 -14.00 -3.12 -5.59
CA VAL A 120 -12.91 -3.40 -6.53
C VAL A 120 -11.55 -3.02 -5.93
N SER A 121 -11.47 -1.86 -5.29
CA SER A 121 -10.24 -1.39 -4.64
C SER A 121 -9.80 -2.33 -3.52
N VAL A 122 -10.73 -2.78 -2.67
CA VAL A 122 -10.50 -3.77 -1.61
C VAL A 122 -9.99 -5.08 -2.21
N GLY A 123 -10.61 -5.58 -3.28
CA GLY A 123 -10.15 -6.77 -3.99
C GLY A 123 -8.70 -6.65 -4.47
N LEU A 124 -8.34 -5.52 -5.06
CA LEU A 124 -6.96 -5.24 -5.51
C LEU A 124 -5.98 -5.19 -4.33
N TYR A 125 -6.33 -4.56 -3.21
CA TYR A 125 -5.50 -4.57 -1.99
C TYR A 125 -5.28 -5.98 -1.42
N LEU A 126 -6.31 -6.82 -1.41
CA LEU A 126 -6.22 -8.20 -0.91
C LEU A 126 -5.32 -9.04 -1.83
N VAL A 127 -5.53 -8.99 -3.14
CA VAL A 127 -4.68 -9.68 -4.13
C VAL A 127 -3.24 -9.19 -4.01
N GLY A 128 -3.04 -7.87 -3.93
CA GLY A 128 -1.73 -7.26 -3.72
C GLY A 128 -1.03 -7.76 -2.46
N THR A 129 -1.78 -7.88 -1.35
CA THR A 129 -1.26 -8.42 -0.08
C THR A 129 -0.78 -9.86 -0.24
N VAL A 130 -1.56 -10.71 -0.91
CA VAL A 130 -1.19 -12.11 -1.14
C VAL A 130 0.05 -12.21 -2.01
N VAL A 131 0.08 -11.52 -3.15
CA VAL A 131 1.22 -11.51 -4.07
C VAL A 131 2.47 -10.99 -3.34
N TRP A 132 2.37 -9.91 -2.59
CA TRP A 132 3.49 -9.37 -1.83
C TRP A 132 4.03 -10.36 -0.80
N ASN A 133 3.16 -10.98 0.00
CA ASN A 133 3.61 -11.91 1.04
C ASN A 133 4.24 -13.18 0.48
N LEU A 134 3.77 -13.66 -0.68
CA LEU A 134 4.33 -14.84 -1.33
C LEU A 134 5.68 -14.56 -2.00
N PHE A 135 5.82 -13.45 -2.72
CA PHE A 135 6.95 -13.23 -3.63
C PHE A 135 7.97 -12.18 -3.19
N SER A 136 7.65 -11.30 -2.24
CA SER A 136 8.61 -10.27 -1.82
C SER A 136 9.76 -10.86 -1.00
N THR A 137 10.94 -10.28 -1.20
CA THR A 137 12.14 -10.47 -0.38
C THR A 137 12.81 -9.12 -0.15
N GLY A 138 13.48 -8.97 0.98
CA GLY A 138 14.38 -7.85 1.29
C GLY A 138 15.84 -8.28 1.30
N GLU A 139 16.15 -9.47 0.78
CA GLU A 139 17.54 -9.92 0.59
C GLU A 139 18.11 -9.32 -0.69
N LYS A 140 19.41 -9.04 -0.67
CA LYS A 140 20.12 -8.49 -1.83
C LYS A 140 20.18 -9.53 -2.95
N ILE A 141 19.60 -9.21 -4.10
CA ILE A 141 19.60 -10.08 -5.30
C ILE A 141 20.61 -9.58 -6.33
N LEU A 142 20.80 -8.26 -6.44
CA LEU A 142 21.65 -7.63 -7.44
C LEU A 142 22.67 -6.70 -6.76
N ASP A 143 23.92 -6.73 -7.24
CA ASP A 143 25.01 -5.86 -6.77
C ASP A 143 24.96 -4.44 -7.33
#